data_AF-A0A7C5HBL1-F1
#
_entry.id   AF-A0A7C5HBL1-F1
#
_cell.length_a   1.000
_cell.length_b   1.000
_cell.length_c   1.000
_cell.angle_alpha   90.00
_cell.angle_beta   90.00
_cell.angle_gamma   90.00
#
_symmetry.space_group_name_H-M   'P 1'
#
loop_
_entity.id
_entity.type
_entity.pdbx_description
1 polymer ?
#
loop_
_entity_poly.entity_id
_entity_poly.type
_entity_poly.pdbx_seq_one_letter_code
_entity_poly.pdbx_strand_id
1 'polypeptide(L)' 'VLQEENFFHSKVIKDLNEFKNISDVIVANRLSEDLKDVEEKVYTRDLFHND' A
#
# COMPACT_ATOMS: atom_id res chain seq x y z
N VAL A 1 9.11 7.49 8.79
CA VAL A 1 9.17 7.06 7.38
C VAL A 1 10.49 6.33 7.14
N LEU A 2 10.48 5.19 6.45
CA LEU A 2 11.67 4.41 6.12
C LEU A 2 12.61 5.22 5.21
N GLN A 3 13.91 5.25 5.53
CA GLN A 3 14.90 6.04 4.79
C GLN A 3 15.74 5.22 3.82
N GLU A 4 16.04 3.98 4.22
CA GLU A 4 16.82 3.02 3.45
C GLU A 4 16.09 2.57 2.19
N GLU A 5 16.84 2.19 1.17
CA GLU A 5 16.30 1.67 -0.10
C GLU A 5 15.69 0.28 0.04
N ASN A 6 16.07 -0.46 1.08
CA ASN A 6 15.57 -1.80 1.37
C ASN A 6 15.20 -1.94 2.84
N PHE A 7 14.14 -2.69 3.12
CA PHE A 7 13.68 -3.05 4.45
C PHE A 7 13.25 -4.52 4.44
N PHE A 8 13.78 -5.35 5.34
CA PHE A 8 13.57 -6.81 5.32
C PHE A 8 13.75 -7.44 3.92
N HIS A 9 14.89 -7.16 3.28
CA HIS A 9 15.21 -7.63 1.92
C HIS A 9 14.18 -7.22 0.84
N SER A 10 13.33 -6.23 1.13
CA SER A 10 12.28 -5.74 0.24
C SER A 10 12.56 -4.29 -0.13
N LYS A 11 12.39 -3.93 -1.41
CA LYS A 11 12.58 -2.56 -1.90
C LYS A 11 11.59 -1.60 -1.24
N VAL A 12 12.08 -0.48 -0.72
CA VAL A 12 11.27 0.62 -0.21
C VAL A 12 10.95 1.58 -1.35
N ILE A 13 9.69 1.63 -1.78
CA ILE A 13 9.23 2.51 -2.85
C ILE A 13 8.56 3.73 -2.22
N LYS A 14 9.15 4.91 -2.43
CA LYS A 14 8.69 6.17 -1.82
C LYS A 14 7.61 6.87 -2.66
N ASP A 15 7.58 6.61 -3.96
CA ASP A 15 6.55 7.12 -4.86
C ASP A 15 5.34 6.19 -4.83
N LEU A 16 4.20 6.71 -4.39
CA LEU A 16 2.98 5.93 -4.25
C LEU A 16 2.42 5.47 -5.61
N ASN A 17 2.58 6.27 -6.66
CA ASN A 17 2.09 5.91 -7.99
C ASN A 17 2.95 4.78 -8.58
N GLU A 18 4.27 4.81 -8.41
CA GLU A 18 5.16 3.68 -8.75
C GLU A 18 4.72 2.44 -7.98
N PHE A 19 4.55 2.55 -6.66
CA PHE A 19 4.12 1.44 -5.81
C PHE A 19 2.80 0.83 -6.29
N LYS A 20 1.79 1.66 -6.59
CA LYS A 20 0.51 1.22 -7.14
C LYS A 20 0.69 0.52 -8.48
N ASN A 21 1.47 1.07 -9.39
CA ASN A 21 1.62 0.52 -10.73
C ASN A 21 2.30 -0.85 -10.75
N ILE A 22 3.30 -1.06 -9.90
CA ILE A 22 4.04 -2.33 -9.88
C ILE A 22 3.37 -3.43 -9.04
N SER A 23 2.44 -3.07 -8.15
CA SER A 23 1.84 -4.02 -7.22
C SER A 23 0.70 -4.77 -7.88
N ASP A 24 0.79 -6.10 -7.91
CA ASP A 24 -0.32 -6.99 -8.29
C ASP A 24 -1.38 -7.05 -7.19
N VAL A 25 -0.94 -7.06 -5.93
CA VAL A 25 -1.79 -7.05 -4.73
C VAL A 25 -1.17 -6.14 -3.68
N ILE A 26 -1.96 -5.27 -3.08
CA ILE A 26 -1.56 -4.36 -2.00
C ILE A 26 -2.19 -4.85 -0.71
N VAL A 27 -1.38 -5.18 0.29
CA VAL A 27 -1.89 -5.53 1.63
C VAL A 27 -1.85 -4.28 2.50
N ALA A 28 -3.02 -3.89 3.01
CA ALA A 28 -3.15 -2.75 3.90
C ALA A 28 -3.94 -3.14 5.15
N ASN A 29 -3.49 -2.66 6.31
CA ASN A 29 -4.21 -2.88 7.56
C ASN A 29 -5.49 -2.02 7.65
N ARG A 30 -5.50 -0.86 6.98
CA ARG A 30 -6.62 0.08 6.88
C ARG A 30 -6.74 0.57 5.45
N LEU A 31 -7.97 0.77 4.97
CA LEU A 31 -8.16 1.38 3.67
C LEU A 31 -7.87 2.87 3.76
N SER A 32 -7.06 3.40 2.84
CA SER A 32 -6.78 4.83 2.72
C SER A 32 -7.45 5.40 1.48
N GLU A 33 -7.86 6.67 1.53
CA GLU A 33 -8.32 7.44 0.37
C GLU A 33 -7.30 7.39 -0.78
N ASP A 34 -6.01 7.37 -0.44
CA ASP A 34 -4.91 7.30 -1.40
C ASP A 34 -4.85 5.99 -2.18
N LEU A 35 -5.61 4.95 -1.81
CA LEU A 35 -5.65 3.66 -2.49
C LEU A 35 -6.98 3.40 -3.19
N LYS A 36 -7.93 4.35 -3.16
CA LYS A 36 -9.27 4.17 -3.75
C LYS A 36 -9.25 3.93 -5.26
N ASP A 37 -8.28 4.50 -5.96
CA ASP A 37 -8.07 4.31 -7.40
C ASP A 37 -7.58 2.91 -7.78
N VAL A 38 -7.18 2.10 -6.79
CA VAL A 38 -6.69 0.72 -6.96
C VAL A 38 -7.36 -0.24 -5.96
N GLU A 39 -8.55 0.08 -5.47
CA GLU A 39 -9.26 -0.67 -4.42
C GLU A 39 -9.45 -2.15 -4.81
N GLU A 40 -9.63 -2.45 -6.10
CA GLU A 40 -9.82 -3.79 -6.63
C GLU A 40 -8.66 -4.75 -6.35
N LYS A 41 -7.47 -4.22 -6.08
CA LYS A 41 -6.27 -4.99 -5.74
C LYS A 41 -5.76 -4.74 -4.32
N VAL A 42 -6.55 -4.05 -3.49
CA VAL A 42 -6.25 -3.87 -2.07
C VAL A 42 -6.88 -5.00 -1.26
N TYR A 43 -6.04 -5.84 -0.65
CA TYR A 43 -6.47 -6.79 0.35
C TYR A 43 -6.40 -6.14 1.74
N THR A 44 -7.57 -5.92 2.34
CA THR A 44 -7.72 -5.39 3.70
C THR A 44 -8.75 -6.18 4.47
N ARG A 45 -8.59 -6.22 5.79
CA ARG A 45 -9.56 -6.77 6.74
C ARG A 45 -10.28 -5.67 7.52
N ASP A 46 -10.13 -4.42 7.08
CA ASP A 46 -10.86 -3.29 7.63
C ASP A 46 -12.35 -3.42 7.32
N LEU A 47 -13.17 -3.48 8.36
CA LEU A 47 -14.62 -3.71 8.27
C LEU A 47 -15.41 -2.43 8.53
N PHE A 48 -14.81 -1.46 9.23
CA PHE A 48 -15.54 -0.32 9.77
C PHE A 48 -15.03 1.01 9.25
N HIS A 49 -13.90 1.05 8.53
CA HIS A 49 -13.31 2.30 8.00
C HIS A 49 -13.20 3.38 9.10
N ASN A 50 -13.07 2.94 10.36
CA ASN A 50 -13.05 3.80 11.53
C ASN A 50 -11.58 3.99 11.91
N ASP A 51 -11.11 5.22 11.69
CA ASP A 51 -9.74 5.74 11.64
C ASP A 51 -9.07 5.69 10.26
#